data_AF-A0A3D6BN05-F1
#
_entry.id   AF-A0A3D6BN05-F1
#
_cell.length_a   1.000
_cell.length_b   1.000
_cell.length_c   1.000
_cell.angle_alpha   90.00
_cell.angle_beta   90.00
_cell.angle_gamma   90.00
#
_symmetry.space_group_name_H-M   'P 1'
#
loop_
_entity.id
_entity.type
_entity.pdbx_description
1 polymer ?
#
loop_
_entity_poly.entity_id
_entity_poly.type
_entity_poly.pdbx_seq_one_letter_code
_entity_poly.pdbx_strand_id
1 'polypeptide(L)'
;MNLKPKLLPVFVLGICSLANAQIINNGIIKITTNTNVFVQDEYTNDTSGNHVCDGNFYLNSNFVNNGTTSASSGTTYFKSATNNLLTLSGTSDNANFYNLEI
;
A
#
# COMPACT_ATOMS: atom_id res chain seq x y z
N MET A 1 27.28 -11.82 -36.61
CA MET A 1 26.83 -12.35 -35.30
C MET A 1 25.45 -11.79 -35.00
N ASN A 2 24.40 -12.61 -34.94
CA ASN A 2 23.02 -12.15 -34.76
C ASN A 2 22.75 -11.88 -33.27
N LEU A 3 22.81 -10.61 -32.86
CA LEU A 3 22.74 -10.16 -31.46
C LEU A 3 21.31 -10.21 -30.87
N LYS A 4 20.29 -10.36 -31.71
CA LYS A 4 18.87 -10.25 -31.33
C LYS A 4 18.37 -11.24 -30.26
N PRO A 5 18.78 -12.53 -30.21
CA PRO A 5 18.25 -13.44 -29.20
C PRO A 5 18.91 -13.30 -27.82
N LYS A 6 20.03 -12.56 -27.69
CA LYS A 6 20.77 -12.38 -26.42
C LYS A 6 20.35 -11.13 -25.64
N LEU A 7 19.74 -10.15 -26.30
CA LEU A 7 19.28 -8.90 -25.69
C LEU A 7 17.94 -9.04 -24.94
N LEU A 8 17.08 -9.95 -25.38
CA LEU A 8 15.75 -10.15 -24.81
C LEU A 8 15.77 -10.55 -23.30
N PRO A 9 16.59 -11.52 -22.85
CA PRO A 9 16.62 -11.87 -21.42
C PRO A 9 17.22 -10.76 -20.54
N VAL A 10 18.17 -9.98 -21.06
CA VAL A 10 18.76 -8.84 -20.33
C VAL A 10 17.74 -7.73 -20.12
N PHE A 11 16.90 -7.48 -21.14
CA PHE A 11 15.84 -6.48 -21.06
C PHE A 11 14.77 -6.88 -20.05
N VAL A 12 14.35 -8.15 -20.03
CA VAL A 12 13.34 -8.65 -19.07
C VAL A 12 13.82 -8.57 -17.62
N LEU A 13 15.08 -8.92 -17.34
CA LEU A 13 15.66 -8.84 -15.98
C LEU A 13 15.76 -7.40 -15.45
N GLY A 14 16.05 -6.42 -16.32
CA GLY A 14 16.14 -5.01 -15.91
C GLY A 14 14.80 -4.36 -15.58
N ILE A 15 13.69 -4.84 -16.15
CA ILE A 15 12.36 -4.27 -15.89
C ILE A 15 11.82 -4.75 -14.53
N CYS A 16 12.13 -5.99 -14.13
CA CYS A 16 11.71 -6.51 -12.83
C CYS A 16 12.35 -5.79 -11.63
N SER A 17 13.56 -5.23 -11.79
CA SER A 17 14.22 -4.42 -10.74
C SER A 17 13.64 -3.02 -10.54
N LEU A 18 12.68 -2.60 -11.38
CA LEU A 18 12.00 -1.31 -11.26
C LEU A 18 10.62 -1.44 -10.57
N ALA A 19 10.21 -2.65 -10.21
CA ALA A 19 8.99 -2.83 -9.43
C ALA A 19 9.26 -2.39 -7.98
N ASN A 20 8.59 -1.31 -7.55
CA ASN A 20 8.52 -1.00 -6.12
C ASN A 20 7.80 -2.16 -5.43
N ALA A 21 8.33 -2.62 -4.29
CA ALA A 21 7.59 -3.53 -3.44
C ALA A 21 6.27 -2.84 -3.06
N GLN A 22 5.15 -3.50 -3.32
CA GLN A 22 3.82 -2.97 -3.08
C GLN A 22 2.98 -4.07 -2.44
N ILE A 23 2.21 -3.70 -1.43
CA ILE A 23 1.16 -4.56 -0.89
C ILE A 23 -0.14 -4.14 -1.56
N ILE A 24 -0.70 -5.00 -2.41
CA ILE A 24 -1.95 -4.74 -3.12
C ILE A 24 -3.06 -5.59 -2.52
N ASN A 25 -4.04 -4.95 -1.89
CA ASN A 25 -5.27 -5.60 -1.47
C ASN A 25 -6.29 -5.62 -2.61
N ASN A 26 -6.55 -6.81 -3.15
CA ASN A 26 -7.59 -7.06 -4.16
C ASN A 26 -8.86 -7.69 -3.58
N GLY A 27 -8.91 -7.91 -2.26
CA GLY A 27 -10.01 -8.57 -1.56
C GLY A 27 -10.26 -7.92 -0.22
N ILE A 28 -10.36 -8.71 0.85
CA ILE A 28 -10.62 -8.18 2.20
C ILE A 28 -9.35 -8.29 3.04
N ILE A 29 -8.86 -7.16 3.54
CA ILE A 29 -7.91 -7.12 4.66
C ILE A 29 -8.65 -6.57 5.86
N LYS A 30 -8.69 -7.36 6.94
CA LYS A 30 -9.21 -6.92 8.23
C LYS A 30 -8.11 -6.92 9.27
N ILE A 31 -7.86 -5.74 9.86
CA ILE A 31 -7.02 -5.57 11.04
C ILE A 31 -7.95 -5.48 12.24
N THR A 32 -7.93 -6.49 13.10
CA THR A 32 -8.79 -6.54 14.29
C THR A 32 -8.27 -5.65 15.41
N THR A 33 -9.13 -5.36 16.39
CA THR A 33 -8.75 -4.64 17.62
C THR A 33 -7.52 -5.27 18.29
N ASN A 34 -6.75 -4.44 19.01
CA ASN A 34 -5.51 -4.85 19.70
C ASN A 34 -4.44 -5.50 18.79
N THR A 35 -4.53 -5.30 17.48
CA THR A 35 -3.55 -5.79 16.51
C THR A 35 -2.73 -4.62 15.98
N ASN A 36 -1.42 -4.78 15.92
CA ASN A 36 -0.52 -3.83 15.26
C ASN A 36 -0.08 -4.42 13.92
N VAL A 37 -0.31 -3.69 12.83
CA VAL A 37 0.17 -4.05 11.49
C VAL A 37 1.05 -2.93 10.98
N PHE A 38 2.24 -3.29 10.51
CA PHE A 38 3.23 -2.36 9.97
C PHE A 38 3.42 -2.64 8.49
N VAL A 39 3.23 -1.63 7.66
CA VAL A 39 3.46 -1.68 6.22
C VAL A 39 4.55 -0.68 5.88
N GLN A 40 5.68 -1.24 5.44
CA GLN A 40 6.90 -0.48 5.20
C GLN A 40 6.91 0.20 3.84
N ASP A 41 6.44 -0.53 2.83
CA ASP A 41 6.35 -0.06 1.46
C ASP A 41 4.95 0.48 1.16
N GLU A 42 4.71 0.87 -0.10
CA GLU A 42 3.40 1.42 -0.50
C GLU A 42 2.29 0.36 -0.34
N TYR A 43 1.19 0.80 0.28
CA TYR A 43 -0.03 0.01 0.38
C TYR A 43 -1.04 0.51 -0.65
N THR A 44 -1.56 -0.40 -1.48
CA THR A 44 -2.63 -0.10 -2.43
C THR A 44 -3.84 -0.94 -2.08
N ASN A 45 -4.93 -0.28 -1.68
CA ASN A 45 -6.24 -0.89 -1.63
C ASN A 45 -6.91 -0.72 -2.99
N ASP A 46 -6.86 -1.75 -3.83
CA ASP A 46 -7.34 -1.66 -5.21
C ASP A 46 -8.87 -1.54 -5.27
N THR A 47 -9.43 -1.33 -6.47
CA THR A 47 -10.85 -1.06 -6.72
C THR A 47 -11.79 -2.14 -6.14
N SER A 48 -11.38 -3.41 -6.17
CA SER A 48 -12.11 -4.53 -5.54
C SER A 48 -11.76 -4.74 -4.06
N GLY A 49 -10.79 -3.99 -3.54
CA GLY A 49 -10.27 -4.07 -2.20
C GLY A 49 -11.19 -3.43 -1.15
N ASN A 50 -11.39 -4.15 -0.05
CA ASN A 50 -12.02 -3.66 1.16
C ASN A 50 -11.05 -3.76 2.34
N HIS A 51 -10.58 -2.61 2.81
CA HIS A 51 -9.70 -2.49 3.96
C HIS A 51 -10.51 -2.11 5.22
N VAL A 52 -10.52 -3.00 6.20
CA VAL A 52 -11.21 -2.80 7.48
C VAL A 52 -10.18 -2.68 8.59
N CYS A 53 -9.99 -1.50 9.17
CA CYS A 53 -9.01 -1.27 10.21
C CYS A 53 -9.67 -0.94 11.55
N ASP A 54 -9.85 -1.96 12.39
CA ASP A 54 -10.33 -1.81 13.77
C ASP A 54 -9.17 -1.81 14.79
N GLY A 55 -7.94 -2.09 14.34
CA GLY A 55 -6.69 -2.09 15.12
C GLY A 55 -5.77 -0.92 14.81
N ASN A 56 -4.46 -1.10 15.02
CA ASN A 56 -3.46 -0.07 14.74
C ASN A 56 -2.71 -0.37 13.45
N PHE A 57 -2.74 0.58 12.53
CA PHE A 57 -2.15 0.43 11.21
C PHE A 57 -1.06 1.47 10.98
N TYR A 58 0.19 1.03 10.85
CA TYR A 58 1.35 1.88 10.72
C TYR A 58 1.83 1.87 9.26
N LEU A 59 1.73 3.03 8.61
CA LEU A 59 2.09 3.24 7.22
C LEU A 59 3.36 4.08 7.16
N ASN A 60 4.46 3.47 6.72
CA ASN A 60 5.75 4.15 6.54
C ASN A 60 5.90 4.77 5.14
N SER A 61 4.97 4.51 4.22
CA SER A 61 4.99 4.95 2.83
C SER A 61 3.60 5.40 2.37
N ASN A 62 3.45 5.64 1.07
CA ASN A 62 2.21 6.08 0.46
C ASN A 62 1.07 5.08 0.70
N PHE A 63 -0.14 5.61 0.79
CA PHE A 63 -1.36 4.82 0.78
C PHE A 63 -2.22 5.24 -0.42
N VAL A 64 -2.47 4.28 -1.32
CA VAL A 64 -3.35 4.46 -2.48
C VAL A 64 -4.67 3.74 -2.19
N ASN A 65 -5.77 4.49 -2.10
CA ASN A 65 -7.10 3.93 -1.91
C ASN A 65 -7.98 4.11 -3.15
N ASN A 66 -8.10 3.04 -3.94
CA ASN A 66 -9.05 2.94 -5.05
C ASN A 66 -10.33 2.20 -4.64
N GLY A 67 -10.28 1.40 -3.59
CA GLY A 67 -11.41 0.61 -3.07
C GLY A 67 -12.12 1.24 -1.87
N THR A 68 -12.71 0.39 -1.03
CA THR A 68 -13.44 0.80 0.19
C THR A 68 -12.57 0.68 1.44
N THR A 69 -12.73 1.63 2.35
CA THR A 69 -12.11 1.61 3.68
C THR A 69 -13.18 1.79 4.75
N SER A 70 -13.01 1.14 5.90
CA SER A 70 -13.86 1.32 7.08
C SER A 70 -13.09 1.03 8.36
N ALA A 71 -13.52 1.65 9.46
CA ALA A 71 -12.92 1.50 10.77
C ALA A 71 -13.95 1.78 11.86
N SER A 72 -14.02 0.92 12.88
CA SER A 72 -14.88 1.13 14.06
C SER A 72 -14.08 1.48 15.32
N SER A 73 -12.76 1.31 15.27
CA SER A 73 -11.83 1.57 16.38
C SER A 73 -10.39 1.64 15.86
N GLY A 74 -9.43 1.88 16.76
CA GLY A 74 -8.00 1.82 16.45
C GLY A 74 -7.45 3.11 15.84
N THR A 75 -6.17 3.10 15.45
CA THR A 75 -5.47 4.30 14.94
C THR A 75 -4.65 3.97 13.70
N THR A 76 -4.82 4.77 12.65
CA THR A 76 -3.92 4.76 11.50
C THR A 76 -2.81 5.78 11.75
N TYR A 77 -1.56 5.32 11.71
CA TYR A 77 -0.36 6.13 11.86
C TYR A 77 0.25 6.36 10.49
N PHE A 78 0.02 7.55 9.95
CA PHE A 78 0.52 7.97 8.63
C PHE A 78 1.80 8.78 8.81
N LYS A 79 2.85 8.09 9.29
CA LYS A 79 4.10 8.69 9.76
C LYS A 79 5.30 7.90 9.24
N SER A 80 6.34 8.60 8.82
CA SER A 80 7.63 7.97 8.48
C SER A 80 8.80 8.75 9.05
N ALA A 81 9.81 8.02 9.49
CA ALA A 81 11.12 8.58 9.81
C ALA A 81 12.06 8.64 8.59
N THR A 82 11.69 7.95 7.49
CA THR A 82 12.54 7.79 6.29
C THR A 82 12.01 8.55 5.09
N ASN A 83 10.68 8.67 4.95
CA ASN A 83 10.03 9.34 3.85
C ASN A 83 9.61 10.74 4.27
N ASN A 84 10.17 11.77 3.62
CA ASN A 84 9.87 13.18 3.92
C ASN A 84 8.44 13.59 3.53
N LEU A 85 7.78 12.81 2.67
CA LEU A 85 6.42 13.04 2.21
C LEU A 85 5.72 11.69 2.08
N LEU A 86 4.55 11.57 2.69
CA LEU A 86 3.63 10.46 2.46
C LEU A 86 2.39 11.02 1.79
N THR A 87 1.90 10.32 0.77
CA THR A 87 0.69 10.72 0.05
C THR A 87 -0.43 9.74 0.29
N LEU A 88 -1.58 10.25 0.73
CA LEU A 88 -2.86 9.56 0.60
C LEU A 88 -3.46 9.97 -0.75
N SER A 89 -3.68 9.00 -1.63
CA SER A 89 -4.19 9.22 -2.99
C SER A 89 -5.12 8.09 -3.43
N GLY A 90 -5.63 8.13 -4.66
CA GLY A 90 -6.45 7.08 -5.25
C GLY A 90 -7.77 7.61 -5.84
N THR A 91 -8.51 6.73 -6.51
CA THR A 91 -9.73 7.08 -7.26
C THR A 91 -11.02 6.98 -6.45
N SER A 92 -10.95 6.51 -5.20
CA SER A 92 -12.14 6.38 -4.34
C SER A 92 -12.63 7.73 -3.80
N ASP A 93 -11.80 8.79 -3.93
CA ASP A 93 -12.00 10.15 -3.40
C ASP A 93 -12.24 10.23 -1.88
N ASN A 94 -12.13 9.11 -1.17
CA ASN A 94 -12.28 9.03 0.28
C ASN A 94 -11.36 7.95 0.87
N ALA A 95 -11.03 8.10 2.16
CA ALA A 95 -10.49 7.03 3.00
C ALA A 95 -11.02 7.22 4.44
N ASN A 96 -11.59 6.18 5.03
CA ASN A 96 -12.20 6.21 6.35
C ASN A 96 -11.25 5.61 7.38
N PHE A 97 -10.78 6.45 8.30
CA PHE A 97 -10.02 6.06 9.48
C PHE A 97 -10.81 6.42 10.73
N TYR A 98 -10.69 5.62 11.78
CA TYR A 98 -11.29 5.94 13.07
C TYR A 98 -10.52 7.10 13.73
N ASN A 99 -9.23 6.89 13.98
CA ASN A 99 -8.27 7.93 14.33
C ASN A 99 -7.14 7.97 13.31
N LEU A 100 -6.56 9.16 13.11
CA LEU A 100 -5.42 9.39 12.23
C LEU A 100 -4.35 10.19 12.98
N GLU A 101 -3.11 9.68 12.95
CA GLU A 101 -1.93 10.36 13.48
C GLU A 101 -0.95 10.64 12.33
N ILE A 102 -0.55 11.91 12.15
CA ILE A 102 0.35 12.41 11.10
C ILE A 102 1.57 13.08 11.72
#